data_AF-A0A8T5MTP7-F1
#
_entry.id   AF-A0A8T5MTP7-F1
#
_cell.length_a   1.000
_cell.length_b   1.000
_cell.length_c   1.000
_cell.angle_alpha   90.00
_cell.angle_beta   90.00
_cell.angle_gamma   90.00
#
_symmetry.space_group_name_H-M   'P 1'
#
loop_
_entity.id
_entity.type
_entity.pdbx_description
1 polymer ?
#
loop_
_entity_poly.entity_id
_entity_poly.type
_entity_poly.pdbx_seq_one_letter_code
_entity_poly.pdbx_strand_id
1 'polypeptide(L)' 'MPAITETLLKVLKDLERIGDIEASAVVSTDGLLMVASVPEGTHTEIFAAMSATMLGSGRDCNVGVDEGGPR' A
#
# COMPACT_ATOMS: atom_id res chain seq x y z
N MET A 1 -17.30 -11.84 16.00
CA MET A 1 -16.14 -10.93 15.83
C MET A 1 -16.14 -10.49 14.39
N PRO A 2 -16.18 -9.19 14.07
CA PRO A 2 -16.09 -8.75 12.69
C PRO A 2 -14.76 -9.20 12.10
N ALA A 3 -14.76 -9.67 10.86
CA ALA A 3 -13.53 -10.04 10.17
C ALA A 3 -12.62 -8.81 10.06
N ILE A 4 -11.30 -9.01 10.14
CA ILE A 4 -10.32 -7.91 10.11
C ILE A 4 -10.46 -7.10 8.81
N THR A 5 -10.79 -7.78 7.70
CA THR A 5 -11.10 -7.23 6.39
C THR A 5 -12.24 -6.23 6.42
N GLU A 6 -13.33 -6.54 7.14
CA GLU A 6 -14.50 -5.65 7.27
C GLU A 6 -14.11 -4.31 7.94
N THR A 7 -13.21 -4.38 8.92
CA THR A 7 -12.74 -3.19 9.66
C THR A 7 -11.82 -2.35 8.78
N LEU A 8 -10.90 -2.99 8.04
CA LEU A 8 -10.03 -2.29 7.08
C LEU A 8 -10.84 -1.61 5.97
N LEU A 9 -11.90 -2.27 5.49
CA LEU A 9 -12.78 -1.73 4.45
C LEU A 9 -13.53 -0.48 4.94
N LYS A 10 -13.94 -0.44 6.21
CA LYS A 10 -14.50 0.78 6.81
C LYS A 10 -13.50 1.93 6.83
N VAL A 11 -12.25 1.67 7.23
CA VAL A 11 -11.19 2.68 7.24
C VAL A 11 -10.95 3.24 5.84
N LEU A 12 -10.87 2.39 4.81
CA LEU A 12 -10.69 2.85 3.43
C LEU A 12 -11.86 3.71 2.95
N LYS A 13 -13.10 3.37 3.32
CA LYS A 13 -14.27 4.21 3.03
C LYS A 13 -14.26 5.55 3.77
N ASP A 14 -13.72 5.58 4.99
CA ASP A 14 -13.56 6.83 5.73
C ASP A 14 -12.47 7.71 5.10
N LEU A 15 -11.41 7.11 4.54
CA LEU A 15 -10.38 7.83 3.77
C LEU A 15 -10.95 8.44 2.48
N GLU A 16 -11.79 7.70 1.75
CA GLU A 16 -12.46 8.19 0.54
C GLU A 16 -13.32 9.44 0.80
N ARG A 17 -13.87 9.60 2.03
CA ARG A 17 -14.67 10.78 2.41
C ARG A 17 -13.86 12.05 2.63
N ILE A 18 -12.53 11.98 2.72
CA ILE A 18 -11.68 13.15 2.99
C ILE A 18 -11.57 14.06 1.75
N GLY A 19 -12.00 13.60 0.56
CA GLY A 19 -12.23 14.43 -0.63
C GLY A 19 -11.08 14.45 -1.63
N ASP A 20 -9.85 14.17 -1.21
CA ASP A 20 -8.64 14.19 -2.06
C ASP A 20 -8.06 12.80 -2.35
N ILE A 21 -8.67 11.73 -1.82
CA ILE A 21 -8.20 10.36 -2.00
C ILE A 21 -8.99 9.70 -3.14
N GLU A 22 -8.37 9.56 -4.30
CA GLU A 22 -8.99 8.95 -5.50
C GLU A 22 -9.03 7.41 -5.43
N ALA A 23 -8.07 6.81 -4.72
CA ALA A 23 -7.89 5.37 -4.64
C ALA A 23 -7.11 5.02 -3.37
N SER A 24 -7.54 3.98 -2.66
CA SER A 24 -6.86 3.50 -1.46
C SER A 24 -6.86 1.97 -1.38
N ALA A 25 -5.75 1.37 -0.97
CA ALA A 25 -5.60 -0.08 -0.87
C ALA A 25 -4.69 -0.46 0.29
N VAL A 26 -4.99 -1.59 0.93
CA VAL A 26 -4.13 -2.23 1.91
C VAL A 26 -3.50 -3.44 1.25
N VAL A 27 -2.18 -3.43 1.22
CA VAL A 27 -1.35 -4.42 0.54
C VAL A 27 -0.32 -4.94 1.53
N SER A 28 -0.05 -6.23 1.48
CA SER A 28 1.10 -6.83 2.14
C SER A 28 2.40 -6.38 1.48
N THR A 29 3.50 -6.42 2.23
CA THR A 29 4.85 -6.08 1.73
C THR A 29 5.37 -7.04 0.65
N ASP A 30 4.77 -8.22 0.53
CA ASP A 30 5.04 -9.20 -0.52
C ASP A 30 4.21 -8.94 -1.81
N GLY A 31 3.35 -7.92 -1.82
CA GLY A 31 2.51 -7.59 -2.97
C GLY A 31 1.12 -8.23 -2.95
N LEU A 32 0.75 -8.94 -1.88
CA LEU A 32 -0.60 -9.51 -1.77
C LEU A 32 -1.63 -8.43 -1.43
N LEU A 33 -2.67 -8.28 -2.24
CA LEU A 33 -3.77 -7.37 -1.98
C LEU A 33 -4.69 -7.92 -0.86
N MET A 34 -4.91 -7.14 0.20
CA MET A 34 -5.83 -7.51 1.28
C MET A 34 -7.22 -6.89 1.08
N VAL A 35 -7.27 -5.57 0.83
CA VAL A 35 -8.53 -4.84 0.62
C VAL A 35 -8.24 -3.58 -0.21
N ALA A 36 -9.22 -3.13 -0.99
CA ALA A 36 -9.11 -1.90 -1.75
C ALA A 36 -10.45 -1.18 -1.89
N SER A 37 -10.38 0.15 -1.90
CA SER A 37 -11.44 1.06 -2.34
C SER A 37 -10.84 1.86 -3.49
N VAL A 38 -11.04 1.37 -4.72
CA VAL A 38 -10.52 1.97 -5.94
C VAL A 38 -11.64 2.08 -6.99
N PRO A 39 -11.59 3.07 -7.90
CA PRO A 39 -12.59 3.23 -8.95
C PRO A 39 -12.64 2.02 -9.89
N GLU A 40 -13.83 1.75 -10.44
CA GLU A 40 -14.02 0.70 -11.45
C GLU A 40 -13.06 0.90 -12.64
N GLY A 41 -12.41 -0.18 -13.06
CA GLY A 41 -11.40 -0.17 -14.13
C GLY A 41 -9.95 -0.06 -13.64
N THR A 42 -9.72 0.11 -12.34
CA THR A 42 -8.36 0.08 -11.76
C THR A 42 -7.90 -1.36 -11.51
N HIS A 43 -6.75 -1.75 -12.07
CA HIS A 43 -6.15 -3.07 -11.82
C HIS A 43 -5.46 -3.11 -10.45
N THR A 44 -6.23 -3.38 -9.41
CA THR A 44 -5.79 -3.33 -8.01
C THR A 44 -4.64 -4.29 -7.71
N GLU A 45 -4.60 -5.47 -8.34
CA GLU A 45 -3.52 -6.44 -8.18
C GLU A 45 -2.20 -5.95 -8.77
N ILE A 46 -2.26 -5.25 -9.91
CA ILE A 46 -1.07 -4.65 -10.54
C ILE A 46 -0.58 -3.48 -9.68
N PHE A 47 -1.49 -2.65 -9.17
CA PHE A 47 -1.17 -1.57 -8.24
C PHE A 47 -0.49 -2.09 -6.96
N ALA A 48 -0.99 -3.20 -6.40
CA ALA A 48 -0.39 -3.88 -5.26
C ALA A 48 1.04 -4.37 -5.54
N ALA A 49 1.25 -5.09 -6.64
CA ALA A 49 2.56 -5.61 -7.02
C ALA A 49 3.58 -4.49 -7.27
N MET A 50 3.18 -3.42 -7.98
CA MET A 50 4.04 -2.27 -8.25
C MET A 50 4.39 -1.51 -6.97
N SER A 51 3.41 -1.29 -6.08
CA SER A 51 3.62 -0.60 -4.81
C SER A 51 4.56 -1.38 -3.89
N ALA A 52 4.40 -2.70 -3.81
CA ALA A 52 5.31 -3.56 -3.05
C ALA A 52 6.73 -3.54 -3.61
N THR A 53 6.88 -3.54 -4.94
CA THR A 53 8.18 -3.43 -5.61
C THR A 53 8.85 -2.08 -5.35
N MET A 54 8.11 -0.98 -5.49
CA MET A 54 8.60 0.37 -5.18
C MET A 54 9.00 0.49 -3.71
N LEU A 55 8.18 -0.03 -2.79
CA LEU A 55 8.49 -0.02 -1.36
C LEU A 55 9.71 -0.88 -1.04
N GLY A 56 9.85 -2.05 -1.69
CA GLY A 56 11.00 -2.94 -1.56
C GLY A 56 12.30 -2.25 -1.96
N SER A 57 12.34 -1.65 -3.16
CA SER A 57 13.52 -0.90 -3.63
C SER A 57 13.85 0.31 -2.75
N GLY A 58 12.83 1.02 -2.26
CA GLY A 58 13.03 2.15 -1.34
C GLY A 58 13.61 1.73 0.02
N ARG A 59 13.28 0.53 0.53
CA ARG A 59 13.89 -0.01 1.76
C ARG A 59 15.38 -0.29 1.57
N ASP A 60 15.77 -0.85 0.43
CA ASP A 60 17.18 -1.12 0.12
C ASP A 60 17.99 0.19 0.03
N CYS A 61 17.41 1.24 -0.58
CA CYS A 61 18.04 2.56 -0.61
C CYS A 61 18.21 3.17 0.79
N ASN A 62 17.21 3.04 1.68
CA ASN A 62 17.33 3.55 3.05
C ASN A 62 18.36 2.78 3.90
N VAL A 63 18.52 1.48 3.68
CA VAL A 63 19.57 0.69 4.34
C VAL A 63 20.96 1.06 3.82
N GLY A 64 21.09 1.35 2.52
CA GLY A 64 22.37 1.72 1.90
C GLY A 64 22.90 3.12 2.25
N VAL A 65 22.07 4.01 2.81
CA VAL A 65 22.46 5.39 3.16
C VAL A 65 23.03 5.51 4.59
N ASP A 66 22.98 4.45 5.40
CA ASP A 66 23.66 4.39 6.71
C ASP A 66 25.15 4.01 6.60
N GLU A 67 25.61 3.48 5.46
CA GLU A 67 27.01 3.11 5.26
C GLU A 67 27.77 4.15 4.41
N GLY A 68 28.04 5.31 5.01
CA GLY A 68 28.89 6.37 4.45
C GLY A 68 29.97 6.84 5.40
N GLY A 69 31.13 6.18 5.40
CA GLY A 69 32.36 6.74 5.96
C GLY A 69 33.63 6.04 5.40
N PRO A 70 34.51 6.74 4.65
CA PRO A 70 35.79 6.18 4.22
C PRO A 70 36.69 5.94 5.45
N ARG A 71 37.32 4.77 5.50
CA ARG A 71 38.43 4.48 6.43
C ARG A 71 39.75 4.70 5.72
#